data_AF-A0A7S3GE75-F1
#
_entry.id   AF-A0A7S3GE75-F1
#
_cell.length_a   1.000
_cell.length_b   1.000
_cell.length_c   1.000
_cell.angle_alpha   90.00
_cell.angle_beta   90.00
_cell.angle_gamma   90.00
#
_symmetry.space_group_name_H-M   'P 1'
#
loop_
_entity.id
_entity.type
_entity.pdbx_description
1 polymer ?
#
loop_
_entity_poly.entity_id
_entity_poly.type
_entity_poly.pdbx_seq_one_letter_code
_entity_poly.pdbx_strand_id
1 'polypeptide(L)'
;MGISHVLRGEEWLSSAPKHMLLFKALDWAPPVFAHLPLLLNVDRAKLSKRQQHASVSYYVDRGFLPEAVINFVSLLGWNPKTTKEIFNLNELVNEFSLGNVQKGGAVVDESRMMWMNREHLRRRVPENLGIITDEYAEIIFAVQNAAKATIPSLSGAMVNEKRLAKLIPAVVGNFSP
;
A
#
# COMPACT_ATOMS: atom_id res chain seq x y z
N MET A 1 20.30 -21.01 -10.25
CA MET A 1 19.01 -20.41 -9.80
C MET A 1 17.89 -20.53 -10.83
N GLY A 2 18.15 -20.71 -12.14
CA GLY A 2 17.08 -20.97 -13.12
C GLY A 2 16.11 -19.80 -13.31
N ILE A 3 16.60 -18.57 -13.20
CA ILE A 3 15.77 -17.35 -13.27
C ILE A 3 15.26 -17.16 -14.70
N SER A 4 13.94 -17.13 -14.87
CA SER A 4 13.28 -16.91 -16.16
C SER A 4 12.94 -15.43 -16.41
N HIS A 5 12.60 -14.69 -15.36
CA HIS A 5 12.19 -13.28 -15.42
C HIS A 5 12.89 -12.48 -14.33
N VAL A 6 13.39 -11.29 -14.69
CA VAL A 6 13.98 -10.32 -13.77
C VAL A 6 13.08 -9.09 -13.75
N LEU A 7 12.31 -8.95 -12.67
CA LEU A 7 11.48 -7.77 -12.38
C LEU A 7 12.23 -6.90 -11.37
N ARG A 8 12.53 -5.65 -11.72
CA ARG A 8 13.27 -4.72 -10.85
C ARG A 8 12.99 -3.27 -11.24
N GLY A 9 13.30 -2.31 -10.37
CA GLY A 9 13.10 -0.89 -10.67
C GLY A 9 13.87 -0.40 -11.90
N GLU A 10 13.31 0.58 -12.62
CA GLU A 10 13.90 1.18 -13.83
C GLU A 10 15.20 1.94 -13.57
N GLU A 11 15.56 2.24 -12.31
CA GLU A 11 16.88 2.76 -11.98
C GLU A 11 18.02 1.82 -12.42
N TRP A 12 17.72 0.54 -12.62
CA TRP A 12 18.66 -0.46 -13.11
C TRP A 12 18.69 -0.58 -14.64
N LEU A 13 17.86 0.16 -15.38
CA LEU A 13 17.78 0.04 -16.84
C LEU A 13 19.12 0.34 -17.52
N SER A 14 19.88 1.31 -17.01
CA SER A 14 21.22 1.67 -17.51
C SER A 14 22.25 0.53 -17.39
N SER A 15 22.01 -0.45 -16.49
CA SER A 15 22.87 -1.64 -16.34
C SER A 15 22.54 -2.76 -17.32
N ALA A 16 21.35 -2.74 -17.93
CA ALA A 16 20.90 -3.83 -18.81
C ALA A 16 21.84 -4.12 -19.99
N PRO A 17 22.40 -3.11 -20.71
CA PRO A 17 23.35 -3.38 -21.79
C PRO A 17 24.61 -4.12 -21.31
N LYS A 18 25.11 -3.78 -20.11
CA LYS A 18 26.27 -4.46 -19.50
C LYS A 18 25.95 -5.92 -19.18
N HIS A 19 24.75 -6.19 -18.66
CA HIS A 19 24.31 -7.57 -18.41
C HIS A 19 24.20 -8.37 -19.71
N MET A 20 23.69 -7.77 -20.79
CA MET A 20 23.58 -8.47 -22.09
C MET A 20 24.97 -8.87 -22.62
N LEU A 21 25.98 -8.01 -22.45
CA LEU A 21 27.35 -8.34 -22.81
C LEU A 21 27.90 -9.49 -21.95
N LEU A 22 27.58 -9.53 -20.66
CA LEU A 22 27.96 -10.64 -19.78
C LEU A 22 27.29 -11.96 -20.19
N PHE A 23 25.98 -11.95 -20.44
CA PHE A 23 25.28 -13.14 -20.96
C PHE A 23 25.91 -13.64 -22.25
N LYS A 24 26.22 -12.73 -23.18
CA LYS A 24 26.91 -13.08 -24.43
C LYS A 24 28.30 -13.66 -24.19
N ALA A 25 29.09 -13.06 -23.31
CA ALA A 25 30.46 -13.51 -23.01
C ALA A 25 30.51 -14.88 -22.33
N LEU A 26 29.46 -15.22 -21.57
CA LEU A 26 29.31 -16.49 -20.88
C LEU A 26 28.57 -17.55 -21.71
N ASP A 27 28.13 -17.19 -22.93
CA ASP A 27 27.28 -18.03 -23.79
C ASP A 27 25.98 -18.49 -23.10
N TRP A 28 25.36 -17.57 -22.37
CA TRP A 28 24.13 -17.82 -21.62
C TRP A 28 22.93 -17.12 -22.26
N ALA A 29 21.79 -17.81 -22.26
CA ALA A 29 20.52 -17.19 -22.63
C ALA A 29 20.10 -16.17 -21.54
N PRO A 30 19.84 -14.91 -21.89
CA PRO A 30 19.38 -13.92 -20.93
C PRO A 30 17.93 -14.23 -20.50
N PRO A 31 17.55 -13.94 -19.24
CA PRO A 31 16.16 -13.98 -18.81
C PRO A 31 15.37 -12.84 -19.45
N VAL A 32 14.04 -12.90 -19.34
CA VAL A 32 13.17 -11.77 -19.69
C VAL A 32 13.35 -10.66 -18.67
N PHE A 33 13.61 -9.43 -19.12
CA PHE A 33 13.73 -8.28 -18.24
C PHE A 33 12.45 -7.43 -18.28
N ALA A 34 11.93 -7.09 -17.10
CA ALA A 34 10.88 -6.11 -16.94
C ALA A 34 11.30 -5.07 -15.90
N HIS A 35 11.45 -3.83 -16.34
CA HIS A 35 11.83 -2.72 -15.48
C HIS A 35 10.56 -2.01 -14.99
N LEU A 36 10.36 -2.00 -13.68
CA LEU A 36 9.20 -1.45 -12.99
C LEU A 36 9.35 0.07 -12.86
N PRO A 37 8.25 0.85 -12.93
CA PRO A 37 8.31 2.31 -12.93
C PRO A 37 8.91 2.87 -11.62
N LEU A 38 9.57 4.01 -11.70
CA LEU A 38 10.05 4.72 -10.52
C LEU A 38 8.90 5.12 -9.61
N LEU A 39 9.10 4.96 -8.31
CA LEU A 39 8.24 5.57 -7.31
C LEU A 39 8.56 7.07 -7.21
N LEU A 40 7.52 7.89 -7.24
CA LEU A 40 7.58 9.34 -7.21
C LEU A 40 6.84 9.87 -5.97
N ASN A 41 7.26 11.04 -5.49
CA ASN A 41 6.48 11.83 -4.56
C ASN A 41 5.28 12.47 -5.28
N VAL A 42 4.39 13.11 -4.51
CA VAL A 42 3.25 13.90 -5.03
C VAL A 42 3.71 15.03 -5.97
N ASP A 43 4.88 15.63 -5.72
CA ASP A 43 5.50 16.65 -6.59
C ASP A 43 6.17 16.07 -7.86
N ARG A 44 6.06 14.74 -8.06
CA ARG A 44 6.68 13.96 -9.15
C ARG A 44 8.21 13.90 -9.12
N ALA A 45 8.86 14.44 -8.09
CA ALA A 45 10.27 14.15 -7.85
C ALA A 45 10.44 12.68 -7.43
N LYS A 46 11.63 12.12 -7.65
CA LYS A 46 11.94 10.74 -7.24
C LYS A 46 11.72 10.56 -5.74
N LEU A 47 11.01 9.50 -5.36
CA LEU A 47 10.83 9.14 -3.96
C LEU A 47 12.20 8.88 -3.32
N SER A 48 12.46 9.53 -2.19
CA SER A 48 13.74 9.42 -1.48
C SER A 48 13.53 8.78 -0.11
N LYS A 49 14.54 8.05 0.38
CA LYS A 49 14.52 7.46 1.73
C LYS A 49 14.37 8.48 2.87
N ARG A 50 14.55 9.77 2.59
CA ARG A 50 14.36 10.86 3.57
C ARG A 50 12.87 11.15 3.81
N GLN A 51 12.00 10.72 2.89
CA GLN A 51 10.56 10.78 3.06
C GLN A 51 10.11 9.56 3.88
N GLN A 52 9.39 9.81 4.98
CA GLN A 52 9.04 8.75 5.93
C GLN A 52 8.16 7.65 5.31
N HIS A 53 7.25 8.03 4.41
CA HIS A 53 6.37 7.12 3.67
C HIS A 53 7.08 6.25 2.62
N ALA A 54 8.40 6.37 2.46
CA ALA A 54 9.18 5.47 1.62
C ALA A 54 9.49 4.12 2.31
N SER A 55 9.29 4.01 3.63
CA SER A 55 9.56 2.78 4.39
C SER A 55 8.28 2.00 4.66
N VAL A 56 8.34 0.66 4.57
CA VAL A 56 7.24 -0.20 5.03
C VAL A 56 7.03 -0.04 6.54
N SER A 57 8.11 0.15 7.32
CA SER A 57 8.03 0.32 8.77
C SER A 57 7.14 1.51 9.17
N TYR A 58 7.16 2.58 8.37
CA TYR A 58 6.29 3.74 8.59
C TYR A 58 4.81 3.37 8.65
N TYR A 59 4.37 2.50 7.74
CA TYR A 59 2.99 2.05 7.70
C TYR A 59 2.66 1.11 8.86
N VAL A 60 3.59 0.22 9.22
CA VAL A 60 3.45 -0.66 10.38
C VAL A 60 3.33 0.15 11.68
N ASP A 61 4.25 1.10 11.90
CA ASP A 61 4.33 1.90 13.12
C ASP A 61 3.10 2.81 13.31
N ARG A 62 2.42 3.17 12.21
CA ARG A 62 1.16 3.95 12.24
C ARG A 62 -0.11 3.10 12.28
N GLY A 63 0.01 1.77 12.32
CA GLY A 63 -1.13 0.87 12.45
C GLY A 63 -1.94 0.71 11.16
N PHE A 64 -1.32 0.84 9.99
CA PHE A 64 -1.97 0.48 8.73
C PHE A 64 -2.14 -1.04 8.63
N LEU A 65 -3.28 -1.47 8.07
CA LEU A 65 -3.59 -2.87 7.87
C LEU A 65 -2.63 -3.48 6.83
N PRO A 66 -2.05 -4.68 7.07
CA PRO A 66 -1.15 -5.33 6.12
C PRO A 66 -1.75 -5.50 4.72
N GLU A 67 -3.02 -5.88 4.62
CA GLU A 67 -3.72 -6.04 3.33
C GLU A 67 -3.91 -4.71 2.59
N ALA A 68 -4.09 -3.60 3.31
CA ALA A 68 -4.16 -2.28 2.70
C ALA A 68 -2.81 -1.88 2.12
N VAL A 69 -1.71 -2.18 2.84
CA VAL A 69 -0.35 -1.90 2.37
C VAL A 69 -0.03 -2.73 1.14
N ILE A 70 -0.36 -4.04 1.15
CA ILE A 70 -0.18 -4.93 0.00
C ILE A 70 -0.95 -4.43 -1.21
N ASN A 71 -2.23 -4.08 -1.03
CA ASN A 71 -3.07 -3.55 -2.09
C ASN A 71 -2.52 -2.24 -2.65
N PHE A 72 -2.11 -1.31 -1.78
CA PHE A 72 -1.58 -0.01 -2.20
C PHE A 72 -0.30 -0.17 -3.01
N VAL A 73 0.66 -0.95 -2.50
CA VAL A 73 1.94 -1.20 -3.18
C VAL A 73 1.72 -1.91 -4.52
N SER A 74 0.77 -2.84 -4.59
CA SER A 74 0.46 -3.56 -5.83
C SER A 74 -0.09 -2.65 -6.93
N LEU A 75 -0.76 -1.54 -6.56
CA LEU A 75 -1.26 -0.55 -7.51
C LEU A 75 -0.24 0.55 -7.85
N LEU A 76 0.96 0.51 -7.27
CA LEU A 76 2.06 1.41 -7.65
C LEU A 76 2.72 0.90 -8.94
N GLY A 77 2.20 1.35 -10.07
CA GLY A 77 2.76 1.02 -11.38
C GLY A 77 2.05 -0.13 -12.10
N TRP A 78 0.97 -0.65 -11.54
CA TRP A 78 0.12 -1.67 -12.17
C TRP A 78 -1.36 -1.30 -12.02
N ASN A 79 -2.15 -1.56 -13.05
CA ASN A 79 -3.60 -1.39 -13.02
C ASN A 79 -4.25 -2.51 -13.87
N PRO A 80 -5.31 -3.19 -13.40
CA PRO A 80 -5.93 -4.30 -14.12
C PRO A 80 -6.73 -3.89 -15.38
N LYS A 81 -6.60 -2.63 -15.83
CA LYS A 81 -7.40 -1.96 -16.87
C LYS A 81 -8.86 -1.77 -16.47
N THR A 82 -9.11 -1.66 -15.17
CA THR A 82 -10.43 -1.40 -14.58
C THR A 82 -10.35 -0.25 -13.57
N THR A 83 -11.50 0.18 -13.06
CA THR A 83 -11.62 1.18 -12.00
C THR A 83 -11.55 0.58 -10.59
N LYS A 84 -11.39 -0.74 -10.47
CA LYS A 84 -11.30 -1.42 -9.17
C LYS A 84 -9.96 -1.06 -8.52
N GLU A 85 -10.01 -0.57 -7.28
CA GLU A 85 -8.82 -0.24 -6.49
C GLU A 85 -8.66 -1.08 -5.22
N ILE A 86 -9.74 -1.71 -4.73
CA ILE A 86 -9.72 -2.47 -3.48
C ILE A 86 -9.72 -3.97 -3.75
N PHE A 87 -8.59 -4.61 -3.45
CA PHE A 87 -8.30 -6.03 -3.67
C PHE A 87 -7.81 -6.70 -2.39
N ASN A 88 -8.23 -7.94 -2.16
CA ASN A 88 -7.50 -8.86 -1.30
C ASN A 88 -6.33 -9.52 -2.07
N LEU A 89 -5.45 -10.22 -1.34
CA LEU A 89 -4.27 -10.86 -1.93
C LEU A 89 -4.60 -11.88 -3.03
N ASN A 90 -5.64 -12.69 -2.86
CA ASN A 90 -6.02 -13.69 -3.87
C ASN A 90 -6.53 -13.02 -5.15
N GLU A 91 -7.30 -11.94 -5.03
CA GLU A 91 -7.73 -11.14 -6.17
C GLU A 91 -6.53 -10.54 -6.91
N LEU A 92 -5.54 -10.00 -6.19
CA LEU A 92 -4.30 -9.49 -6.80
C LEU A 92 -3.56 -10.59 -7.56
N VAL A 93 -3.39 -11.78 -6.97
CA VAL A 93 -2.72 -12.91 -7.63
C VAL A 93 -3.44 -13.34 -8.90
N ASN A 94 -4.78 -13.38 -8.87
CA ASN A 94 -5.60 -13.78 -10.01
C ASN A 94 -5.64 -12.73 -11.12
N GLU A 95 -5.62 -11.44 -10.77
CA GLU A 95 -5.71 -10.35 -11.74
C GLU A 95 -4.34 -9.87 -12.26
N PHE A 96 -3.26 -10.11 -11.52
CA PHE A 96 -1.94 -9.59 -11.88
C PHE A 96 -1.47 -10.10 -13.25
N SER A 97 -0.99 -9.17 -14.06
CA SER A 97 -0.39 -9.44 -15.35
C SER A 97 0.70 -8.43 -15.62
N LEU A 98 1.87 -8.93 -16.03
CA LEU A 98 3.03 -8.10 -16.35
C LEU A 98 2.73 -7.13 -17.52
N GLY A 99 1.85 -7.51 -18.45
CA GLY A 99 1.45 -6.66 -19.58
C GLY A 99 0.63 -5.43 -19.18
N ASN A 100 0.19 -5.36 -17.93
CA ASN A 100 -0.56 -4.24 -17.36
C ASN A 100 0.32 -3.34 -16.47
N VAL A 101 1.61 -3.63 -16.33
CA VAL A 101 2.57 -2.72 -15.67
C VAL A 101 2.82 -1.52 -16.58
N GLN A 102 2.64 -0.32 -16.04
CA GLN A 102 2.80 0.92 -16.79
C GLN A 102 4.25 1.40 -16.82
N LYS A 103 4.59 2.21 -17.81
CA LYS A 103 5.94 2.80 -17.96
C LYS A 103 6.12 4.10 -17.17
N GLY A 104 5.02 4.80 -16.86
CA GLY A 104 5.08 6.07 -16.14
C GLY A 104 5.34 5.88 -14.65
N GLY A 105 6.08 6.81 -14.04
CA GLY A 105 6.36 6.78 -12.60
C GLY A 105 5.08 6.70 -11.76
N ALA A 106 5.15 5.94 -10.68
CA ALA A 106 4.04 5.70 -9.77
C ALA A 106 4.11 6.66 -8.58
N VAL A 107 3.10 7.50 -8.43
CA VAL A 107 3.04 8.47 -7.32
C VAL A 107 2.62 7.76 -6.03
N VAL A 108 3.45 7.90 -5.00
CA VAL A 108 3.15 7.46 -3.65
C VAL A 108 2.38 8.57 -2.93
N ASP A 109 1.06 8.41 -2.88
CA ASP A 109 0.15 9.35 -2.23
C ASP A 109 -0.35 8.78 -0.91
N GLU A 110 0.09 9.39 0.20
CA GLU A 110 -0.32 8.99 1.55
C GLU A 110 -1.82 9.15 1.78
N SER A 111 -2.47 10.15 1.17
CA SER A 111 -3.91 10.34 1.28
C SER A 111 -4.68 9.18 0.66
N ARG A 112 -4.19 8.68 -0.48
CA ARG A 112 -4.73 7.48 -1.13
C ARG A 112 -4.51 6.23 -0.27
N MET A 113 -3.34 6.09 0.33
CA MET A 113 -3.06 4.98 1.28
C MET A 113 -4.00 5.03 2.49
N MET A 114 -4.23 6.21 3.07
CA MET A 114 -5.18 6.40 4.17
C MET A 114 -6.62 6.03 3.78
N TRP A 115 -7.06 6.42 2.57
CA TRP A 115 -8.36 6.00 2.05
C TRP A 115 -8.45 4.48 1.88
N MET A 116 -7.47 3.87 1.23
CA MET A 116 -7.43 2.43 1.01
C MET A 116 -7.46 1.64 2.32
N ASN A 117 -6.74 2.12 3.34
CA ASN A 117 -6.78 1.55 4.69
C ASN A 117 -8.18 1.60 5.31
N ARG A 118 -8.91 2.70 5.12
CA ARG A 118 -10.31 2.78 5.59
C ARG A 118 -11.21 1.78 4.87
N GLU A 119 -11.06 1.60 3.56
CA GLU A 119 -11.86 0.62 2.82
C GLU A 119 -11.60 -0.81 3.27
N HIS A 120 -10.35 -1.18 3.51
CA HIS A 120 -9.99 -2.48 4.09
C HIS A 120 -10.53 -2.65 5.51
N LEU A 121 -10.49 -1.60 6.33
CA LEU A 121 -11.07 -1.63 7.66
C LEU A 121 -12.59 -1.86 7.63
N ARG A 122 -13.30 -1.20 6.71
CA ARG A 122 -14.75 -1.41 6.52
C ARG A 122 -15.08 -2.84 6.15
N ARG A 123 -14.23 -3.51 5.37
CA ARG A 123 -14.42 -4.93 5.01
C ARG A 123 -14.23 -5.89 6.20
N ARG A 124 -13.45 -5.50 7.22
CA ARG A 124 -13.27 -6.29 8.45
C ARG A 124 -14.41 -6.10 9.45
N VAL A 125 -15.09 -4.96 9.44
CA VAL A 125 -16.15 -4.64 10.41
C VAL A 125 -17.50 -5.19 9.89
N PRO A 126 -18.13 -6.15 10.58
CA PRO A 126 -19.46 -6.64 10.20
C PRO A 126 -20.51 -5.54 10.31
N GLU A 127 -21.51 -5.53 9.42
CA GLU A 127 -22.64 -4.58 9.48
C GLU A 127 -23.50 -4.73 10.76
N ASN A 128 -23.46 -5.91 11.39
CA ASN A 128 -24.23 -6.22 12.61
C ASN A 128 -23.37 -6.05 13.88
N LEU A 129 -23.17 -4.80 14.28
CA LEU A 129 -22.30 -4.35 15.37
C LEU A 129 -22.87 -4.65 16.79
N GLY A 130 -23.28 -5.90 17.06
CA GLY A 130 -23.91 -6.30 18.32
C GLY A 130 -23.01 -6.99 19.34
N ILE A 131 -21.82 -7.50 18.96
CA ILE A 131 -20.98 -8.31 19.84
C ILE A 131 -19.50 -7.95 19.62
N ILE A 132 -18.89 -7.41 20.66
CA ILE A 132 -17.49 -6.94 20.70
C ILE A 132 -16.57 -8.16 20.83
N THR A 133 -15.67 -8.38 19.88
CA THR A 133 -14.60 -9.40 19.95
C THR A 133 -13.21 -8.74 19.98
N ASP A 134 -12.19 -9.51 20.40
CA ASP A 134 -10.79 -9.08 20.58
C ASP A 134 -10.16 -8.44 19.32
N GLU A 135 -10.70 -8.73 18.13
CA GLU A 135 -10.32 -8.12 16.84
C GLU A 135 -10.54 -6.59 16.80
N TYR A 136 -11.46 -6.06 17.63
CA TYR A 136 -11.69 -4.61 17.75
C TYR A 136 -10.60 -3.89 18.55
N ALA A 137 -9.86 -4.58 19.43
CA ALA A 137 -8.79 -3.95 20.19
C ALA A 137 -7.70 -3.42 19.25
N GLU A 138 -7.38 -4.16 18.19
CA GLU A 138 -6.43 -3.76 17.16
C GLU A 138 -6.96 -2.60 16.31
N ILE A 139 -8.25 -2.61 15.96
CA ILE A 139 -8.91 -1.53 15.21
C ILE A 139 -8.95 -0.25 16.03
N ILE A 140 -9.35 -0.33 17.30
CA ILE A 140 -9.37 0.80 18.22
C ILE A 140 -7.94 1.33 18.41
N PHE A 141 -6.95 0.46 18.56
CA PHE A 141 -5.54 0.84 18.68
C PHE A 141 -5.02 1.55 17.42
N ALA A 142 -5.32 1.04 16.23
CA ALA A 142 -4.97 1.66 14.96
C ALA A 142 -5.63 3.05 14.78
N VAL A 143 -6.92 3.18 15.12
CA VAL A 143 -7.65 4.45 15.08
C VAL A 143 -7.09 5.45 16.11
N GLN A 144 -6.75 4.99 17.31
CA GLN A 144 -6.13 5.81 18.35
C GLN A 144 -4.75 6.32 17.91
N ASN A 145 -3.94 5.49 17.26
CA ASN A 145 -2.62 5.88 16.76
C ASN A 145 -2.72 6.87 15.59
N ALA A 146 -3.64 6.63 14.65
CA ALA A 146 -3.92 7.57 13.56
C ALA A 146 -4.39 8.93 14.11
N ALA A 147 -5.28 8.95 15.10
CA ALA A 147 -5.77 10.19 15.72
C ALA A 147 -4.66 10.96 16.45
N LYS A 148 -3.78 10.28 17.19
CA LYS A 148 -2.62 10.89 17.86
C LYS A 148 -1.61 11.50 16.87
N ALA A 149 -1.40 10.85 15.73
CA ALA A 149 -0.49 11.33 14.70
C ALA A 149 -1.01 12.60 13.98
N THR A 150 -2.33 12.75 13.85
CA THR A 150 -2.96 13.92 13.19
C THR A 150 -3.21 15.09 14.15
N ILE A 151 -3.42 14.85 15.45
CA ILE A 151 -3.65 15.89 16.45
C ILE A 151 -2.74 15.64 17.67
N PRO A 152 -1.53 16.23 17.69
CA PRO A 152 -0.51 15.96 18.72
C PRO A 152 -0.92 16.36 20.16
N SER A 153 -1.93 17.22 20.31
CA SER A 153 -2.42 17.71 21.61
C SER A 153 -3.47 16.81 22.29
N LEU A 154 -3.82 15.67 21.70
CA LEU A 154 -4.70 14.68 22.33
C LEU A 154 -4.00 14.01 23.51
N SER A 155 -4.13 14.59 24.71
CA SER A 155 -3.69 13.96 25.95
C SER A 155 -4.55 12.72 26.27
N GLY A 156 -3.97 11.75 27.00
CA GLY A 156 -4.59 10.45 27.31
C GLY A 156 -5.98 10.53 27.98
N ALA A 157 -6.37 11.67 28.54
CA ALA A 157 -7.70 11.90 29.11
C ALA A 157 -8.80 12.18 28.05
N MET A 158 -8.44 12.58 26.83
CA MET A 158 -9.40 12.84 25.74
C MET A 158 -9.74 11.60 24.91
N VAL A 159 -9.00 10.51 25.08
CA VAL A 159 -9.24 9.19 24.49
C VAL A 159 -10.10 8.36 25.46
N ASN A 160 -11.26 8.90 25.83
CA ASN A 160 -12.22 8.17 26.65
C ASN A 160 -12.98 7.20 25.75
N GLU A 161 -13.12 5.93 26.13
CA GLU A 161 -13.90 4.91 25.40
C GLU A 161 -15.30 5.42 25.02
N LYS A 162 -15.95 6.23 25.88
CA LYS A 162 -17.25 6.84 25.58
C LYS A 162 -17.21 7.93 24.49
N ARG A 163 -16.06 8.56 24.25
CA ARG A 163 -15.83 9.55 23.18
C ARG A 163 -15.39 8.86 21.88
N LEU A 164 -14.57 7.82 21.97
CA LEU A 164 -14.25 6.93 20.86
C LEU A 164 -15.51 6.24 20.31
N ALA A 165 -16.41 5.76 21.18
CA ALA A 165 -17.72 5.23 20.80
C ALA A 165 -18.62 6.23 20.07
N LYS A 166 -18.38 7.55 20.22
CA LYS A 166 -19.05 8.62 19.47
C LYS A 166 -18.31 9.03 18.18
N LEU A 167 -17.01 8.74 18.09
CA LEU A 167 -16.19 8.93 16.88
C LEU A 167 -16.31 7.76 15.90
N ILE A 168 -16.62 6.56 16.37
CA ILE A 168 -16.91 5.41 15.51
C ILE A 168 -18.08 5.73 14.54
N PRO A 169 -19.19 6.35 14.96
CA PRO A 169 -20.19 6.91 14.05
C PRO A 169 -19.70 8.02 13.11
N ALA A 170 -18.58 8.71 13.37
CA ALA A 170 -18.02 9.69 12.43
C ALA A 170 -17.02 9.07 11.43
N VAL A 171 -16.44 7.93 11.77
CA VAL A 171 -15.55 7.12 10.90
C VAL A 171 -16.35 6.08 10.10
N VAL A 172 -17.52 5.66 10.61
CA VAL A 172 -18.42 4.66 10.01
C VAL A 172 -19.72 5.30 9.48
N GLY A 173 -20.22 6.35 10.13
CA GLY A 173 -21.50 6.99 9.80
C GLY A 173 -21.36 8.21 8.88
N ASN A 174 -21.26 7.91 7.59
CA ASN A 174 -22.15 8.53 6.61
C ASN A 174 -22.69 7.37 5.76
N PHE A 175 -23.54 6.57 6.40
CA PHE A 175 -24.49 5.72 5.69
C PHE A 175 -25.78 6.53 5.58
N SER A 176 -25.97 7.17 4.44
CA SER A 176 -27.30 7.36 3.84
C SER A 176 -27.20 6.85 2.41
N PRO A 177 -28.28 6.25 1.87
CA PRO A 177 -28.30 5.69 0.51
C PRO A 177 -27.99 6.73 -0.56
#